data_AF-A0A3D9FBQ7-F1
#
_entry.id   AF-A0A3D9FBQ7-F1
#
_cell.length_a   1.000
_cell.length_b   1.000
_cell.length_c   1.000
_cell.angle_alpha   90.00
_cell.angle_beta   90.00
_cell.angle_gamma   90.00
#
_symmetry.space_group_name_H-M   'P 1'
#
loop_
_entity.id
_entity.type
_entity.pdbx_description
1 polymer ?
#
loop_
_entity_poly.entity_id
_entity_poly.type
_entity_poly.pdbx_seq_one_letter_code
_entity_poly.pdbx_strand_id
1 'polypeptide(L)'
;MALRRLLAIVGVLLAGWLLFSGPAQAVNGRLLIVGGGLSLENDAIYRALIDHRPADAPRIAIIPAASAEPASQAAIFAGGLMFHGVEPENIAIVHLARSDDPDTPDVDETDWAAGADSAEEIAKIENAGAIWFAGGNPQRLTALLVQGRGADSPMLAAIRARLAAGAIVGGIDGAAAAMSNPMIAHGDAFNALFSEIRADSQEFANGVQPLVMPQGLRLFSPFTIDTRFGQEGRLGRLAHAIMGQPGPARIGLGIDVDTGLLVDLERASARVLGPGAVTLLDGRRASRTASISGFLVRGLRLSRLHEGDRLSLTDLEVSPDADRRPVEDRQRVYGGIWPSARSLDALESERRTLQVSERYLGGNAVIDVDVRQDHGKRNAEFTFVGRPESRYWRRAGDEGWAGTLTSISLTIDGHFSPSTSPRP
;
A
#
# COMPACT_ATOMS: atom_id res chain seq x y z
N MET A 1 54.66 17.75 18.34
CA MET A 1 54.37 17.46 16.91
C MET A 1 53.10 16.60 16.70
N ALA A 2 52.76 15.68 17.60
CA ALA A 2 51.56 14.83 17.46
C ALA A 2 50.21 15.58 17.56
N LEU A 3 50.10 16.61 18.41
CA LEU A 3 48.83 17.34 18.62
C LEU A 3 48.40 18.20 17.41
N ARG A 4 49.36 18.72 16.63
CA ARG A 4 49.08 19.48 15.40
C ARG A 4 48.63 18.59 14.23
N ARG A 5 49.01 17.31 14.21
CA ARG A 5 48.55 16.34 13.20
C ARG A 5 47.15 15.81 13.51
N LEU A 6 46.76 15.72 14.77
CA LEU A 6 45.41 15.30 15.17
C LEU A 6 44.33 16.34 14.79
N LEU A 7 44.62 17.64 14.98
CA LEU A 7 43.71 18.73 14.61
C LEU A 7 43.52 18.88 13.09
N ALA A 8 44.55 18.58 12.29
CA ALA A 8 44.43 18.59 10.83
C ALA A 8 43.56 17.43 10.28
N ILE A 9 43.61 16.25 10.93
CA ILE A 9 42.80 15.08 10.52
C ILE A 9 41.33 15.27 10.94
N VAL A 10 41.06 15.90 12.09
CA VAL A 10 39.68 16.22 12.51
C VAL A 10 39.06 17.32 11.63
N GLY A 11 39.86 18.31 11.18
CA GLY A 11 39.38 19.35 10.26
C GLY A 11 39.03 18.83 8.86
N VAL A 12 39.76 17.83 8.34
CA VAL A 12 39.49 17.21 7.03
C VAL A 12 38.28 16.25 7.10
N LEU A 13 38.05 15.59 8.23
CA LEU A 13 36.88 14.73 8.42
C LEU A 13 35.56 15.52 8.60
N LEU A 14 35.61 16.73 9.17
CA LEU A 14 34.44 17.63 9.27
C LEU A 14 34.11 18.35 7.95
N ALA A 15 35.10 18.63 7.11
CA ALA A 15 34.88 19.25 5.79
C ALA A 15 34.30 18.29 4.75
N GLY A 16 34.52 16.97 4.91
CA GLY A 16 34.00 15.94 4.00
C GLY A 16 32.51 15.60 4.16
N TRP A 17 31.85 16.06 5.23
CA TRP A 17 30.43 15.78 5.51
C TRP A 17 29.46 16.89 5.07
N LEU A 18 29.97 18.01 4.57
CA LEU A 18 29.16 19.20 4.25
C LEU A 18 28.87 19.40 2.75
N LEU A 19 29.14 18.42 1.88
CA LEU A 19 29.03 18.59 0.42
C LEU A 19 27.92 17.77 -0.29
N PHE A 20 26.92 17.25 0.43
CA PHE A 20 25.70 16.70 -0.21
C PHE A 20 24.43 17.17 0.49
N SER A 21 24.26 18.49 0.58
CA SER A 21 22.98 19.11 0.88
C SER A 21 22.67 20.10 -0.22
N GLY A 22 22.45 19.59 -1.44
CA GLY A 22 21.63 20.34 -2.39
C GLY A 22 20.28 20.63 -1.73
N PRO A 23 19.64 21.77 -2.02
CA PRO A 23 18.31 22.03 -1.47
C PRO A 23 17.44 20.82 -1.81
N ALA A 24 16.82 20.20 -0.80
CA ALA A 24 15.80 19.20 -1.02
C ALA A 24 14.76 19.86 -1.92
N GLN A 25 14.73 19.46 -3.19
CA GLN A 25 13.80 20.01 -4.16
C GLN A 25 12.41 19.72 -3.60
N ALA A 26 11.63 20.76 -3.31
CA ALA A 26 10.28 20.60 -2.80
C ALA A 26 9.51 19.76 -3.81
N VAL A 27 9.04 18.59 -3.38
CA VAL A 27 8.26 17.71 -4.23
C VAL A 27 6.83 18.21 -4.20
N ASN A 28 6.43 18.92 -5.25
CA ASN A 28 5.12 19.57 -5.33
C ASN A 28 4.03 18.66 -5.94
N GLY A 29 4.39 17.42 -6.26
CA GLY A 29 3.49 16.46 -6.90
C GLY A 29 2.54 15.77 -5.94
N ARG A 30 1.69 14.94 -6.54
CA ARG A 30 0.70 14.14 -5.82
C ARG A 30 0.85 12.67 -6.16
N LEU A 31 0.45 11.81 -5.24
CA LEU A 31 0.33 10.38 -5.50
C LEU A 31 -1.12 9.94 -5.39
N LEU A 32 -1.52 8.98 -6.21
CA LEU A 32 -2.84 8.36 -6.14
C LEU A 32 -2.70 6.84 -6.04
N ILE A 33 -2.86 6.32 -4.83
CA ILE A 33 -2.61 4.91 -4.53
C ILE A 33 -3.96 4.19 -4.45
N VAL A 34 -4.25 3.27 -5.37
CA VAL A 34 -5.57 2.62 -5.50
C VAL A 34 -5.48 1.13 -5.18
N GLY A 35 -6.39 0.63 -4.35
CA GLY A 35 -6.33 -0.73 -3.80
C GLY A 35 -6.69 -1.85 -4.77
N GLY A 36 -7.18 -1.58 -5.97
CA GLY A 36 -7.56 -2.60 -6.96
C GLY A 36 -9.04 -2.62 -7.29
N GLY A 37 -9.44 -3.35 -8.33
CA GLY A 37 -10.86 -3.51 -8.70
C GLY A 37 -11.61 -2.19 -8.90
N LEU A 38 -10.98 -1.22 -9.56
CA LEU A 38 -11.54 0.11 -9.80
C LEU A 38 -12.78 0.02 -10.70
N SER A 39 -13.91 0.52 -10.21
CA SER A 39 -15.14 0.64 -11.00
C SER A 39 -15.02 1.78 -12.02
N LEU A 40 -15.60 1.58 -13.21
CA LEU A 40 -15.76 2.63 -14.21
C LEU A 40 -16.59 3.82 -13.69
N GLU A 41 -17.47 3.59 -12.71
CA GLU A 41 -18.33 4.64 -12.14
C GLU A 41 -17.68 5.40 -10.98
N ASN A 42 -16.44 5.05 -10.60
CA ASN A 42 -15.74 5.68 -9.47
C ASN A 42 -15.16 7.05 -9.85
N ASP A 43 -16.05 8.04 -9.98
CA ASP A 43 -15.69 9.39 -10.39
C ASP A 43 -14.66 10.03 -9.46
N ALA A 44 -14.69 9.73 -8.15
CA ALA A 44 -13.75 10.29 -7.18
C ALA A 44 -12.28 9.99 -7.53
N ILE A 45 -11.98 8.75 -7.95
CA ILE A 45 -10.61 8.33 -8.30
C ILE A 45 -10.20 8.88 -9.67
N TYR A 46 -11.07 8.76 -10.67
CA TYR A 46 -10.77 9.28 -12.01
C TYR A 46 -10.59 10.80 -11.99
N ARG A 47 -11.49 11.55 -11.34
CA ARG A 47 -11.37 12.99 -11.15
C ARG A 47 -10.13 13.38 -10.36
N ALA A 48 -9.76 12.61 -9.34
CA ALA A 48 -8.51 12.88 -8.63
C ALA A 48 -7.30 12.84 -9.57
N LEU A 49 -7.20 11.87 -10.48
CA LEU A 49 -6.12 11.82 -11.47
C LEU A 49 -6.22 12.95 -12.50
N ILE A 50 -7.43 13.24 -13.01
CA ILE A 50 -7.70 14.20 -14.08
C ILE A 50 -7.50 15.65 -13.59
N ASP A 51 -8.03 15.99 -12.43
CA ASP A 51 -8.14 17.38 -11.97
C ASP A 51 -6.88 17.87 -11.26
N HIS A 52 -6.02 16.96 -10.80
CA HIS A 52 -4.76 17.32 -10.12
C HIS A 52 -3.55 17.39 -11.06
N ARG A 53 -3.75 17.29 -12.38
CA ARG A 53 -2.71 17.58 -13.37
C ARG A 53 -2.36 19.07 -13.35
N PRO A 54 -1.08 19.42 -13.59
CA PRO A 54 -0.71 20.80 -13.92
C PRO A 54 -1.50 21.30 -15.13
N ALA A 55 -1.96 22.55 -15.08
CA ALA A 55 -2.79 23.14 -16.14
C ALA A 55 -2.07 23.23 -17.50
N ASP A 56 -0.74 23.30 -17.49
CA ASP A 56 0.14 23.35 -18.66
C ASP A 56 0.56 21.95 -19.17
N ALA A 57 0.16 20.88 -18.48
CA ALA A 57 0.47 19.50 -18.84
C ALA A 57 -0.80 18.62 -18.84
N PRO A 58 -1.68 18.74 -19.85
CA PRO A 58 -2.95 18.02 -19.87
C PRO A 58 -2.81 16.51 -20.11
N ARG A 59 -1.66 16.02 -20.59
CA ARG A 59 -1.52 14.62 -21.00
C ARG A 59 -1.48 13.65 -19.81
N ILE A 60 -2.04 12.47 -20.02
CA ILE A 60 -2.01 11.32 -19.12
C ILE A 60 -1.22 10.20 -19.78
N ALA A 61 -0.12 9.78 -19.16
CA ALA A 61 0.66 8.64 -19.60
C ALA A 61 0.24 7.37 -18.84
N ILE A 62 -0.04 6.29 -19.56
CA ILE A 62 -0.41 4.99 -18.99
C ILE A 62 0.75 4.02 -19.20
N ILE A 63 1.26 3.44 -18.11
CA ILE A 63 2.34 2.45 -18.11
C ILE A 63 1.76 1.08 -17.72
N PRO A 64 1.66 0.12 -18.65
CA PRO A 64 1.06 -1.18 -18.40
C PRO A 64 2.03 -2.25 -17.88
N ALA A 65 3.27 -1.87 -17.55
CA ALA A 65 4.40 -2.77 -17.29
C ALA A 65 4.22 -3.80 -16.16
N ALA A 66 3.25 -3.63 -15.26
CA ALA A 66 2.93 -4.63 -14.24
C ALA A 66 2.08 -5.79 -14.80
N SER A 67 1.30 -5.54 -15.84
CA SER A 67 0.25 -6.44 -16.33
C SER A 67 0.81 -7.72 -16.95
N ALA A 68 -0.02 -8.76 -17.01
CA ALA A 68 0.17 -9.90 -17.91
C ALA A 68 -0.42 -9.65 -19.29
N GLU A 69 -1.39 -8.74 -19.37
CA GLU A 69 -2.16 -8.32 -20.55
C GLU A 69 -1.96 -6.79 -20.69
N PRO A 70 -0.76 -6.33 -21.09
CA PRO A 70 -0.42 -4.92 -21.06
C PRO A 70 -1.30 -4.05 -21.97
N ALA A 71 -1.56 -4.48 -23.20
CA ALA A 71 -2.34 -3.70 -24.17
C ALA A 71 -3.79 -3.57 -23.72
N SER A 72 -4.41 -4.69 -23.31
CA SER A 72 -5.78 -4.74 -22.83
C SER A 72 -6.00 -3.87 -21.59
N GLN A 73 -5.11 -3.97 -20.60
CA GLN A 73 -5.22 -3.17 -19.38
C GLN A 73 -4.99 -1.67 -19.61
N ALA A 74 -4.10 -1.29 -20.54
CA ALA A 74 -3.95 0.10 -20.95
C ALA A 74 -5.20 0.63 -21.64
N ALA A 75 -5.78 -0.15 -22.56
CA ALA A 75 -6.99 0.21 -23.29
C ALA A 75 -8.22 0.36 -22.36
N ILE A 76 -8.40 -0.55 -21.41
CA ILE A 76 -9.48 -0.48 -20.41
C ILE A 76 -9.38 0.81 -19.60
N PHE A 77 -8.19 1.14 -19.10
CA PHE A 77 -8.02 2.36 -18.31
C PHE A 77 -8.17 3.63 -19.16
N ALA A 78 -7.67 3.64 -20.40
CA ALA A 78 -7.88 4.73 -21.35
C ALA A 78 -9.38 4.95 -21.63
N GLY A 79 -10.15 3.87 -21.83
CA GLY A 79 -11.60 3.95 -21.97
C GLY A 79 -12.29 4.56 -20.75
N GLY A 80 -11.82 4.22 -19.54
CA GLY A 80 -12.28 4.87 -18.31
C GLY A 80 -11.99 6.36 -18.27
N LEU A 81 -10.78 6.78 -18.64
CA LEU A 81 -10.44 8.21 -18.73
C LEU A 81 -11.34 8.95 -19.73
N MET A 82 -11.62 8.34 -20.89
CA MET A 82 -12.53 8.90 -21.89
C MET A 82 -13.97 9.00 -21.35
N PHE A 83 -14.44 8.00 -20.61
CA PHE A 83 -15.75 8.02 -19.96
C PHE A 83 -15.87 9.20 -18.98
N HIS A 84 -14.78 9.57 -18.29
CA HIS A 84 -14.74 10.75 -17.41
C HIS A 84 -14.36 12.06 -18.12
N GLY A 85 -14.32 12.09 -19.45
CA GLY A 85 -14.19 13.30 -20.26
C GLY A 85 -12.76 13.70 -20.62
N VAL A 86 -11.80 12.76 -20.61
CA VAL A 86 -10.47 13.00 -21.18
C VAL A 86 -10.51 12.72 -22.68
N GLU A 87 -10.13 13.73 -23.48
CA GLU A 87 -10.00 13.56 -24.93
C GLU A 87 -8.91 12.53 -25.29
N PRO A 88 -9.12 11.65 -26.28
CA PRO A 88 -8.16 10.60 -26.64
C PRO A 88 -6.75 11.10 -26.94
N GLU A 89 -6.62 12.28 -27.55
CA GLU A 89 -5.34 12.94 -27.86
C GLU A 89 -4.52 13.32 -26.62
N ASN A 90 -5.16 13.40 -25.45
CA ASN A 90 -4.51 13.65 -24.17
C ASN A 90 -4.14 12.35 -23.43
N ILE A 91 -4.35 11.19 -24.03
CA ILE A 91 -3.99 9.90 -23.45
C ILE A 91 -2.84 9.30 -24.26
N ALA A 92 -1.74 8.99 -23.59
CA ALA A 92 -0.58 8.35 -24.19
C ALA A 92 -0.34 6.99 -23.52
N ILE A 93 -0.38 5.91 -24.31
CA ILE A 93 0.07 4.60 -23.86
C ILE A 93 1.59 4.55 -24.01
N VAL A 94 2.27 4.25 -22.91
CA VAL A 94 3.72 4.05 -22.86
C VAL A 94 3.99 2.58 -23.14
N HIS A 95 4.74 2.32 -24.21
CA HIS A 95 5.14 0.96 -24.58
C HIS A 95 6.25 0.50 -23.65
N LEU A 96 5.84 -0.03 -22.50
CA LEU A 96 6.72 -0.65 -21.52
C LEU A 96 6.04 -1.92 -20.98
N ALA A 97 6.57 -3.08 -21.36
CA ALA A 97 6.08 -4.38 -20.93
C ALA A 97 7.17 -5.44 -21.06
N ARG A 98 6.95 -6.61 -20.45
CA ARG A 98 7.83 -7.79 -20.54
C ARG A 98 7.04 -9.09 -20.64
N SER A 99 5.78 -8.96 -21.04
CA SER A 99 4.79 -10.04 -21.15
C SER A 99 3.97 -9.72 -22.37
N ASP A 100 3.77 -10.74 -23.19
CA ASP A 100 2.95 -10.71 -24.39
C ASP A 100 1.47 -10.80 -24.00
N ASP A 101 0.62 -9.96 -24.60
CA ASP A 101 -0.83 -9.97 -24.36
C ASP A 101 -1.50 -10.96 -25.34
N PRO A 102 -2.12 -12.05 -24.85
CA PRO A 102 -2.73 -13.06 -25.71
C PRO A 102 -3.91 -12.54 -26.54
N ASP A 103 -4.49 -11.40 -26.16
CA ASP A 103 -5.63 -10.79 -26.86
C ASP A 103 -5.20 -9.88 -28.03
N THR A 104 -3.90 -9.62 -28.19
CA THR A 104 -3.33 -8.81 -29.29
C THR A 104 -2.30 -9.60 -30.11
N PRO A 105 -2.70 -10.67 -30.82
CA PRO A 105 -1.77 -11.58 -31.50
C PRO A 105 -0.93 -10.93 -32.63
N ASP A 106 -1.29 -9.71 -33.05
CA ASP A 106 -0.58 -8.94 -34.07
C ASP A 106 0.49 -7.99 -33.50
N VAL A 107 0.60 -7.87 -32.16
CA VAL A 107 1.56 -7.02 -31.45
C VAL A 107 2.24 -7.86 -30.39
N ASP A 108 3.57 -7.98 -30.46
CA ASP A 108 4.33 -8.64 -29.39
C ASP A 108 4.81 -7.59 -28.37
N GLU A 109 4.14 -7.48 -27.22
CA GLU A 109 4.53 -6.50 -26.21
C GLU A 109 5.83 -6.84 -25.48
N THR A 110 6.43 -8.01 -25.71
CA THR A 110 7.78 -8.29 -25.20
C THR A 110 8.84 -7.43 -25.90
N ASP A 111 8.57 -6.92 -27.10
CA ASP A 111 9.40 -5.93 -27.78
C ASP A 111 9.45 -4.58 -27.04
N TRP A 112 8.51 -4.34 -26.11
CA TRP A 112 8.44 -3.11 -25.32
C TRP A 112 9.39 -3.11 -24.11
N ALA A 113 10.17 -4.19 -23.91
CA ALA A 113 11.04 -4.34 -22.73
C ALA A 113 12.13 -3.25 -22.63
N ALA A 114 12.55 -2.69 -23.77
CA ALA A 114 13.53 -1.59 -23.83
C ALA A 114 12.89 -0.19 -23.68
N GLY A 115 11.56 -0.11 -23.48
CA GLY A 115 10.84 1.16 -23.41
C GLY A 115 11.36 2.12 -22.33
N ALA A 116 11.93 1.59 -21.25
CA ALA A 116 12.47 2.39 -20.15
C ALA A 116 13.69 3.25 -20.53
N ASP A 117 14.37 2.89 -21.62
CA ASP A 117 15.52 3.60 -22.18
C ASP A 117 15.18 4.29 -23.53
N SER A 118 13.96 4.12 -24.05
CA SER A 118 13.53 4.72 -25.31
C SER A 118 13.22 6.21 -25.16
N ALA A 119 13.91 7.05 -25.94
CA ALA A 119 13.70 8.49 -25.92
C ALA A 119 12.26 8.89 -26.29
N GLU A 120 11.63 8.15 -27.20
CA GLU A 120 10.23 8.39 -27.61
C GLU A 120 9.25 8.12 -26.45
N GLU A 121 9.44 7.02 -25.74
CA GLU A 121 8.58 6.63 -24.62
C GLU A 121 8.80 7.54 -23.40
N ILE A 122 10.04 7.93 -23.15
CA ILE A 122 10.38 8.90 -22.10
C ILE A 122 9.77 10.27 -22.41
N ALA A 123 9.76 10.71 -23.66
CA ALA A 123 9.11 11.96 -24.04
C ALA A 123 7.60 11.97 -23.72
N LYS A 124 6.91 10.81 -23.77
CA LYS A 124 5.51 10.71 -23.31
C LYS A 124 5.38 11.04 -21.83
N ILE A 125 6.33 10.56 -21.00
CA ILE A 125 6.39 10.86 -19.56
C ILE A 125 6.71 12.33 -19.32
N GLU A 126 7.73 12.88 -19.98
CA GLU A 126 8.17 14.27 -19.79
C GLU A 126 7.07 15.29 -20.12
N ASN A 127 6.16 14.95 -21.04
CA ASN A 127 5.03 15.79 -21.42
C ASN A 127 3.75 15.50 -20.63
N ALA A 128 3.76 14.55 -19.69
CA ALA A 128 2.57 14.17 -18.93
C ALA A 128 2.40 15.02 -17.66
N GLY A 129 1.14 15.38 -17.36
CA GLY A 129 0.75 15.93 -16.06
C GLY A 129 0.20 14.88 -15.11
N ALA A 130 -0.23 13.72 -15.64
CA ALA A 130 -0.56 12.53 -14.87
C ALA A 130 0.16 11.30 -15.43
N ILE A 131 0.68 10.45 -14.56
CA ILE A 131 1.29 9.17 -14.92
C ILE A 131 0.58 8.08 -14.14
N TRP A 132 0.12 7.05 -14.82
CA TRP A 132 -0.64 5.95 -14.23
C TRP A 132 0.03 4.61 -14.47
N PHE A 133 0.28 3.85 -13.40
CA PHE A 133 0.71 2.46 -13.48
C PHE A 133 -0.50 1.53 -13.47
N ALA A 134 -0.72 0.79 -14.56
CA ALA A 134 -1.76 -0.24 -14.60
C ALA A 134 -1.43 -1.39 -13.65
N GLY A 135 -2.47 -2.10 -13.19
CA GLY A 135 -2.33 -3.18 -12.21
C GLY A 135 -1.66 -4.44 -12.76
N GLY A 136 -1.21 -5.30 -11.86
CA GLY A 136 -0.53 -6.56 -12.19
C GLY A 136 0.52 -6.91 -11.16
N ASN A 137 1.59 -7.57 -11.59
CA ASN A 137 2.68 -7.97 -10.71
C ASN A 137 3.65 -6.80 -10.46
N PRO A 138 3.83 -6.34 -9.20
CA PRO A 138 4.74 -5.24 -8.87
C PRO A 138 6.19 -5.50 -9.34
N GLN A 139 6.65 -6.74 -9.30
CA GLN A 139 8.02 -7.09 -9.70
C GLN A 139 8.27 -6.94 -11.19
N ARG A 140 7.24 -7.11 -12.04
CA ARG A 140 7.38 -6.87 -13.48
C ARG A 140 7.63 -5.39 -13.74
N LEU A 141 6.86 -4.53 -13.08
CA LEU A 141 7.03 -3.07 -13.14
C LEU A 141 8.42 -2.65 -12.64
N THR A 142 8.83 -3.09 -11.44
CA THR A 142 10.12 -2.69 -10.89
C THR A 142 11.30 -3.26 -11.69
N ALA A 143 11.18 -4.44 -12.28
CA ALA A 143 12.25 -5.03 -13.10
C ALA A 143 12.58 -4.19 -14.35
N LEU A 144 11.62 -3.39 -14.83
CA LEU A 144 11.78 -2.51 -15.99
C LEU A 144 12.18 -1.08 -15.59
N LEU A 145 11.76 -0.61 -14.42
CA LEU A 145 12.01 0.77 -13.97
C LEU A 145 13.20 0.92 -13.02
N VAL A 146 13.63 -0.15 -12.36
CA VAL A 146 14.73 -0.14 -11.39
C VAL A 146 15.90 -0.95 -11.94
N GLN A 147 17.04 -0.30 -12.05
CA GLN A 147 18.28 -0.88 -12.57
C GLN A 147 19.20 -1.34 -11.44
N GLY A 148 19.93 -2.44 -11.66
CA GLY A 148 21.06 -2.89 -10.84
C GLY A 148 20.84 -2.76 -9.33
N ARG A 149 21.72 -2.04 -8.63
CA ARG A 149 21.69 -1.81 -7.18
C ARG A 149 20.60 -0.82 -6.71
N GLY A 150 19.46 -0.79 -7.41
CA GLY A 150 18.35 0.08 -7.08
C GLY A 150 18.42 1.48 -7.68
N ALA A 151 19.19 1.67 -8.76
CA ALA A 151 19.25 2.91 -9.52
C ALA A 151 17.99 3.10 -10.37
N ASP A 152 17.65 4.34 -10.68
CA ASP A 152 16.53 4.64 -11.56
C ASP A 152 16.92 4.34 -13.02
N SER A 153 16.01 3.75 -13.80
CA SER A 153 16.08 3.84 -15.26
C SER A 153 15.88 5.28 -15.73
N PRO A 154 16.24 5.63 -16.97
CA PRO A 154 15.95 6.95 -17.53
C PRO A 154 14.46 7.32 -17.42
N MET A 155 13.56 6.37 -17.68
CA MET A 155 12.13 6.57 -17.50
C MET A 155 11.74 6.80 -16.03
N LEU A 156 12.27 6.03 -15.07
CA LEU A 156 11.95 6.27 -13.65
C LEU A 156 12.46 7.63 -13.18
N ALA A 157 13.64 8.05 -13.64
CA ALA A 157 14.16 9.39 -13.39
C ALA A 157 13.22 10.49 -13.95
N ALA A 158 12.71 10.31 -15.17
CA ALA A 158 11.73 11.21 -15.76
C ALA A 158 10.41 11.25 -14.97
N ILE A 159 9.90 10.10 -14.52
CA ILE A 159 8.70 10.03 -13.66
C ILE A 159 8.92 10.83 -12.37
N ARG A 160 10.06 10.66 -11.70
CA ARG A 160 10.39 11.44 -10.49
C ARG A 160 10.52 12.93 -10.77
N ALA A 161 11.13 13.31 -11.88
CA ALA A 161 11.27 14.71 -12.28
C ALA A 161 9.89 15.35 -12.51
N ARG A 162 8.96 14.64 -13.15
CA ARG A 162 7.58 15.10 -13.34
C ARG A 162 6.80 15.19 -12.05
N LEU A 163 6.94 14.20 -11.16
CA LEU A 163 6.36 14.26 -9.82
C LEU A 163 6.89 15.47 -9.04
N ALA A 164 8.19 15.72 -9.05
CA ALA A 164 8.78 16.90 -8.42
C ALA A 164 8.27 18.22 -9.03
N ALA A 165 8.02 18.23 -10.34
CA ALA A 165 7.44 19.36 -11.08
C ALA A 165 5.90 19.48 -10.95
N GLY A 166 5.26 18.75 -10.04
CA GLY A 166 3.84 18.92 -9.73
C GLY A 166 2.88 17.95 -10.43
N ALA A 167 3.38 17.01 -11.23
CA ALA A 167 2.54 15.96 -11.80
C ALA A 167 1.93 15.06 -10.72
N ILE A 168 0.82 14.41 -11.05
CA ILE A 168 0.25 13.33 -10.25
C ILE A 168 0.75 11.97 -10.77
N VAL A 169 1.22 11.10 -9.87
CA VAL A 169 1.62 9.73 -10.20
C VAL A 169 0.73 8.75 -9.44
N GLY A 170 -0.04 7.95 -10.17
CA GLY A 170 -0.95 6.98 -9.59
C GLY A 170 -0.64 5.55 -9.99
N GLY A 171 -1.18 4.60 -9.23
CA GLY A 171 -1.09 3.19 -9.55
C GLY A 171 -2.18 2.39 -8.85
N ILE A 172 -2.48 1.22 -9.39
CA ILE A 172 -3.53 0.33 -8.89
C ILE A 172 -2.99 -1.06 -8.56
N ASP A 173 -3.55 -1.66 -7.49
CA ASP A 173 -3.25 -3.01 -7.04
C ASP A 173 -1.73 -3.24 -6.84
N GLY A 174 -1.15 -4.28 -7.44
CA GLY A 174 0.29 -4.54 -7.32
C GLY A 174 1.18 -3.36 -7.76
N ALA A 175 0.78 -2.58 -8.75
CA ALA A 175 1.53 -1.38 -9.13
C ALA A 175 1.47 -0.28 -8.06
N ALA A 176 0.37 -0.17 -7.32
CA ALA A 176 0.26 0.72 -6.17
C ALA A 176 1.18 0.26 -5.03
N ALA A 177 1.25 -1.06 -4.78
CA ALA A 177 2.21 -1.63 -3.82
C ALA A 177 3.66 -1.34 -4.22
N ALA A 178 3.98 -1.35 -5.52
CA ALA A 178 5.31 -1.01 -6.02
C ALA A 178 5.72 0.45 -5.74
N MET A 179 4.79 1.37 -5.47
CA MET A 179 5.11 2.76 -5.14
C MET A 179 5.84 2.88 -3.79
N SER A 180 5.70 1.91 -2.88
CA SER A 180 6.38 1.91 -1.58
C SER A 180 7.84 1.44 -1.65
N ASN A 181 8.53 1.49 -0.52
CA ASN A 181 9.81 0.80 -0.36
C ASN A 181 10.07 0.39 1.11
N PRO A 182 10.26 -0.90 1.39
CA PRO A 182 10.08 -2.03 0.47
C PRO A 182 8.62 -2.16 -0.03
N MET A 183 8.41 -2.92 -1.09
CA MET A 183 7.06 -3.23 -1.61
C MET A 183 6.63 -4.62 -1.20
N ILE A 184 5.35 -4.87 -0.93
CA ILE A 184 4.83 -6.23 -0.78
C ILE A 184 4.61 -6.80 -2.18
N ALA A 185 5.44 -7.76 -2.58
CA ALA A 185 5.39 -8.38 -3.91
C ALA A 185 4.59 -9.69 -3.94
N HIS A 186 4.70 -10.49 -2.88
CA HIS A 186 4.04 -11.80 -2.76
C HIS A 186 3.74 -12.12 -1.29
N GLY A 187 2.97 -13.19 -1.09
CA GLY A 187 2.58 -13.75 0.20
C GLY A 187 1.10 -13.61 0.39
N ASP A 188 0.36 -14.71 0.45
CA ASP A 188 -1.07 -14.68 0.75
C ASP A 188 -1.33 -14.23 2.21
N ALA A 189 -2.56 -13.85 2.51
CA ALA A 189 -2.92 -13.19 3.76
C ALA A 189 -2.52 -14.00 5.02
N PHE A 190 -2.53 -15.33 4.94
CA PHE A 190 -2.32 -16.20 6.09
C PHE A 190 -0.95 -16.86 6.09
N ASN A 191 -0.48 -17.45 4.99
CA ASN A 191 0.84 -18.09 4.94
C ASN A 191 1.97 -17.08 5.17
N ALA A 192 1.77 -15.82 4.75
CA ALA A 192 2.69 -14.73 5.05
C ALA A 192 3.04 -14.67 6.55
N LEU A 193 2.06 -14.91 7.43
CA LEU A 193 2.24 -14.88 8.89
C LEU A 193 3.21 -15.95 9.42
N PHE A 194 3.35 -17.06 8.71
CA PHE A 194 4.17 -18.20 9.12
C PHE A 194 5.45 -18.33 8.30
N SER A 195 5.73 -17.35 7.46
CA SER A 195 6.90 -17.33 6.59
C SER A 195 7.88 -16.25 7.02
N GLU A 196 9.16 -16.50 6.74
CA GLU A 196 10.17 -15.45 6.83
C GLU A 196 9.93 -14.37 5.76
N ILE A 197 10.27 -13.13 6.11
CA ILE A 197 10.22 -12.02 5.16
C ILE A 197 11.46 -12.12 4.27
N ARG A 198 11.25 -12.29 2.98
CA ARG A 198 12.34 -12.40 1.99
C ARG A 198 12.46 -11.12 1.18
N ALA A 199 13.69 -10.76 0.81
CA ALA A 199 13.93 -9.66 -0.13
C ALA A 199 14.00 -10.14 -1.59
N ASP A 200 14.13 -11.45 -1.82
CA ASP A 200 14.26 -12.07 -3.14
C ASP A 200 13.06 -13.00 -3.45
N SER A 201 12.72 -13.11 -4.73
CA SER A 201 11.60 -13.92 -5.23
C SER A 201 12.05 -15.26 -5.82
N GLN A 202 13.11 -15.87 -5.28
CA GLN A 202 13.55 -17.19 -5.75
C GLN A 202 12.45 -18.24 -5.57
N GLU A 203 12.40 -19.20 -6.50
CA GLU A 203 11.39 -20.25 -6.59
C GLU A 203 11.07 -20.88 -5.23
N PHE A 204 9.78 -21.02 -4.98
CA PHE A 204 9.25 -21.46 -3.70
C PHE A 204 9.34 -22.98 -3.61
N ALA A 205 10.31 -23.49 -2.83
CA ALA A 205 10.29 -24.87 -2.40
C ALA A 205 9.01 -25.11 -1.58
N ASN A 206 8.25 -26.16 -1.93
CA ASN A 206 7.14 -26.72 -1.15
C ASN A 206 5.77 -25.99 -1.21
N GLY A 207 5.53 -25.14 -2.22
CA GLY A 207 4.18 -24.62 -2.51
C GLY A 207 3.61 -23.58 -1.53
N VAL A 208 4.39 -23.16 -0.52
CA VAL A 208 4.04 -22.04 0.36
C VAL A 208 4.63 -20.76 -0.21
N GLN A 209 3.81 -19.74 -0.45
CA GLN A 209 4.28 -18.43 -0.90
C GLN A 209 4.66 -17.56 0.33
N PRO A 210 5.95 -17.34 0.61
CA PRO A 210 6.39 -16.47 1.70
C PRO A 210 6.03 -15.01 1.41
N LEU A 211 6.07 -14.19 2.46
CA LEU A 211 6.01 -12.75 2.32
C LEU A 211 7.30 -12.24 1.66
N VAL A 212 7.20 -11.79 0.41
CA VAL A 212 8.34 -11.27 -0.36
C VAL A 212 8.24 -9.74 -0.42
N MET A 213 9.27 -9.07 0.09
CA MET A 213 9.35 -7.62 0.24
C MET A 213 10.62 -7.03 -0.41
N PRO A 214 10.75 -7.05 -1.74
CA PRO A 214 11.89 -6.49 -2.45
C PRO A 214 11.85 -4.95 -2.45
N GLN A 215 12.87 -4.34 -3.03
CA GLN A 215 12.86 -2.91 -3.32
C GLN A 215 11.69 -2.56 -4.25
N GLY A 216 10.96 -1.50 -3.90
CA GLY A 216 9.98 -0.87 -4.78
C GLY A 216 10.52 0.40 -5.45
N LEU A 217 9.62 1.20 -6.01
CA LEU A 217 9.91 2.43 -6.74
C LEU A 217 10.28 3.61 -5.84
N ARG A 218 10.10 3.51 -4.51
CA ARG A 218 10.44 4.61 -3.57
C ARG A 218 9.75 5.93 -3.94
N LEU A 219 8.51 5.88 -4.41
CA LEU A 219 7.72 7.08 -4.68
C LEU A 219 7.00 7.55 -3.42
N PHE A 220 6.56 6.61 -2.58
CA PHE A 220 5.94 6.87 -1.30
C PHE A 220 6.68 6.14 -0.17
N SER A 221 7.42 6.86 0.66
CA SER A 221 8.22 6.28 1.74
C SER A 221 8.15 7.20 2.97
N PRO A 222 8.18 6.66 4.20
CA PRO A 222 8.52 5.28 4.59
C PRO A 222 7.34 4.30 4.69
N PHE A 223 6.20 4.59 4.07
CA PHE A 223 4.99 3.76 4.17
C PHE A 223 5.12 2.47 3.35
N THR A 224 4.76 1.33 3.94
CA THR A 224 4.54 0.06 3.24
C THR A 224 3.09 -0.01 2.76
N ILE A 225 2.84 -0.30 1.48
CA ILE A 225 1.49 -0.35 0.91
C ILE A 225 1.06 -1.81 0.73
N ASP A 226 -0.19 -2.09 1.09
CA ASP A 226 -0.88 -3.34 0.81
C ASP A 226 -2.23 -3.03 0.11
N THR A 227 -2.60 -3.79 -0.91
CA THR A 227 -3.78 -3.58 -1.75
C THR A 227 -4.81 -4.69 -1.57
N ARG A 228 -6.02 -4.54 -2.14
CA ARG A 228 -7.16 -5.47 -1.99
C ARG A 228 -7.37 -5.89 -0.53
N PHE A 229 -7.15 -4.94 0.37
CA PHE A 229 -6.68 -5.23 1.72
C PHE A 229 -7.73 -5.93 2.58
N GLY A 230 -8.88 -5.29 2.79
CA GLY A 230 -9.98 -5.85 3.58
C GLY A 230 -10.63 -7.05 2.91
N GLN A 231 -10.70 -7.06 1.57
CA GLN A 231 -11.34 -8.13 0.79
C GLN A 231 -10.60 -9.46 0.95
N GLU A 232 -9.28 -9.42 1.02
CA GLU A 232 -8.44 -10.62 1.16
C GLU A 232 -7.97 -10.88 2.59
N GLY A 233 -8.45 -10.12 3.57
CA GLY A 233 -8.09 -10.38 4.96
C GLY A 233 -6.61 -10.09 5.32
N ARG A 234 -5.97 -9.12 4.65
CA ARG A 234 -4.52 -8.92 4.66
C ARG A 234 -3.95 -8.16 5.88
N LEU A 235 -4.74 -7.95 6.95
CA LEU A 235 -4.30 -7.24 8.16
C LEU A 235 -3.08 -7.89 8.83
N GLY A 236 -3.13 -9.21 9.01
CA GLY A 236 -2.03 -9.96 9.59
C GLY A 236 -0.75 -9.86 8.75
N ARG A 237 -0.88 -10.00 7.43
CA ARG A 237 0.22 -9.85 6.48
C ARG A 237 0.89 -8.49 6.58
N LEU A 238 0.12 -7.40 6.54
CA LEU A 238 0.67 -6.05 6.65
C LEU A 238 1.32 -5.80 8.02
N ALA A 239 0.72 -6.29 9.11
CA ALA A 239 1.32 -6.20 10.44
C ALA A 239 2.68 -6.94 10.51
N HIS A 240 2.77 -8.15 9.95
CA HIS A 240 4.04 -8.89 9.85
C HIS A 240 5.07 -8.13 9.01
N ALA A 241 4.64 -7.62 7.85
CA ALA A 241 5.46 -6.85 6.92
C ALA A 241 6.15 -5.65 7.61
N ILE A 242 5.36 -4.79 8.26
CA ILE A 242 5.89 -3.58 8.91
C ILE A 242 6.71 -3.91 10.15
N MET A 243 6.39 -4.98 10.90
CA MET A 243 7.17 -5.38 12.06
C MET A 243 8.51 -6.03 11.69
N GLY A 244 8.70 -6.41 10.43
CA GLY A 244 10.00 -6.74 9.85
C GLY A 244 10.87 -5.53 9.53
N GLN A 245 10.30 -4.32 9.50
CA GLN A 245 11.03 -3.11 9.13
C GLN A 245 11.75 -2.45 10.34
N PRO A 246 12.77 -1.61 10.07
CA PRO A 246 13.38 -0.76 11.09
C PRO A 246 12.34 0.14 11.76
N GLY A 247 12.51 0.41 13.06
CA GLY A 247 11.54 1.12 13.91
C GLY A 247 10.82 2.32 13.26
N PRO A 248 11.55 3.31 12.67
CA PRO A 248 10.92 4.46 12.04
C PRO A 248 10.07 4.15 10.80
N ALA A 249 10.33 3.04 10.10
CA ALA A 249 9.65 2.61 8.89
C ALA A 249 8.53 1.59 9.14
N ARG A 250 8.17 1.34 10.42
CA ARG A 250 7.07 0.43 10.78
C ARG A 250 5.70 1.10 10.59
N ILE A 251 5.43 1.59 9.38
CA ILE A 251 4.16 2.24 9.04
C ILE A 251 3.59 1.56 7.81
N GLY A 252 2.34 1.11 7.90
CA GLY A 252 1.66 0.36 6.85
C GLY A 252 0.33 1.00 6.47
N LEU A 253 -0.01 0.93 5.19
CA LEU A 253 -1.30 1.36 4.65
C LEU A 253 -1.92 0.23 3.85
N GLY A 254 -3.04 -0.30 4.33
CA GLY A 254 -3.88 -1.25 3.60
C GLY A 254 -5.01 -0.51 2.89
N ILE A 255 -5.13 -0.67 1.57
CA ILE A 255 -6.13 0.01 0.75
C ILE A 255 -7.11 -1.02 0.17
N ASP A 256 -8.40 -0.82 0.44
CA ASP A 256 -9.47 -1.68 -0.06
C ASP A 256 -9.67 -1.53 -1.58
N VAL A 257 -10.36 -2.50 -2.19
CA VAL A 257 -10.78 -2.37 -3.59
C VAL A 257 -11.69 -1.16 -3.79
N ASP A 258 -11.69 -0.63 -5.02
CA ASP A 258 -12.46 0.54 -5.43
C ASP A 258 -12.22 1.78 -4.53
N THR A 259 -11.06 1.82 -3.86
CA THR A 259 -10.71 2.86 -2.88
C THR A 259 -9.32 3.40 -3.20
N GLY A 260 -9.13 4.70 -3.03
CA GLY A 260 -7.90 5.41 -3.31
C GLY A 260 -7.42 6.26 -2.13
N LEU A 261 -6.12 6.46 -2.04
CA LEU A 261 -5.49 7.43 -1.16
C LEU A 261 -4.80 8.49 -2.03
N LEU A 262 -5.37 9.71 -2.04
CA LEU A 262 -4.77 10.86 -2.70
C LEU A 262 -3.80 11.53 -1.73
N VAL A 263 -2.52 11.51 -2.06
CA VAL A 263 -1.43 12.07 -1.26
C VAL A 263 -0.97 13.39 -1.87
N ASP A 264 -0.87 14.42 -1.04
CA ASP A 264 -0.21 15.68 -1.34
C ASP A 264 1.16 15.69 -0.64
N LEU A 265 2.23 15.59 -1.44
CA LEU A 265 3.60 15.44 -0.94
C LEU A 265 4.12 16.74 -0.33
N GLU A 266 3.73 17.89 -0.87
CA GLU A 266 4.11 19.21 -0.36
C GLU A 266 3.51 19.43 1.04
N ARG A 267 2.22 19.12 1.20
CA ARG A 267 1.49 19.31 2.46
C ARG A 267 1.68 18.17 3.45
N ALA A 268 2.39 17.10 3.06
CA ALA A 268 2.51 15.88 3.84
C ALA A 268 1.14 15.39 4.37
N SER A 269 0.14 15.36 3.49
CA SER A 269 -1.24 14.99 3.86
C SER A 269 -1.84 14.07 2.83
N ALA A 270 -2.85 13.29 3.23
CA ALA A 270 -3.58 12.42 2.34
C ALA A 270 -5.08 12.45 2.62
N ARG A 271 -5.89 12.09 1.62
CA ARG A 271 -7.35 11.99 1.69
C ARG A 271 -7.83 10.69 1.07
N VAL A 272 -8.79 10.03 1.71
CA VAL A 272 -9.41 8.81 1.19
C VAL A 272 -10.49 9.15 0.17
N LEU A 273 -10.50 8.38 -0.92
CA LEU A 273 -11.45 8.46 -2.03
C LEU A 273 -12.11 7.11 -2.24
N GLY A 274 -13.40 7.10 -2.58
CA GLY A 274 -14.14 5.87 -2.89
C GLY A 274 -14.71 5.15 -1.66
N PRO A 275 -15.56 4.14 -1.90
CA PRO A 275 -16.48 3.59 -0.90
C PRO A 275 -15.86 2.69 0.19
N GLY A 276 -14.66 2.15 -0.01
CA GLY A 276 -14.00 1.29 0.97
C GLY A 276 -13.21 2.06 2.02
N ALA A 277 -12.24 1.39 2.63
CA ALA A 277 -11.40 1.98 3.68
C ALA A 277 -9.90 1.96 3.34
N VAL A 278 -9.19 2.88 3.99
CA VAL A 278 -7.74 2.86 4.13
C VAL A 278 -7.40 2.56 5.59
N THR A 279 -6.69 1.47 5.82
CA THR A 279 -6.24 1.05 7.15
C THR A 279 -4.78 1.43 7.35
N LEU A 280 -4.52 2.33 8.30
CA LEU A 280 -3.20 2.71 8.76
C LEU A 280 -2.77 1.85 9.94
N LEU A 281 -1.60 1.24 9.85
CA LEU A 281 -0.91 0.57 10.95
C LEU A 281 0.35 1.35 11.33
N ASP A 282 0.43 1.80 12.58
CA ASP A 282 1.63 2.42 13.17
C ASP A 282 2.26 1.46 14.18
N GLY A 283 3.39 0.88 13.80
CA GLY A 283 4.20 -0.02 14.61
C GLY A 283 5.48 0.63 15.15
N ARG A 284 5.66 1.96 15.02
CA ARG A 284 6.90 2.64 15.46
C ARG A 284 7.19 2.44 16.95
N ARG A 285 6.14 2.29 17.76
CA ARG A 285 6.22 2.02 19.21
C ARG A 285 5.85 0.58 19.58
N ALA A 286 5.58 -0.27 18.58
CA ALA A 286 5.22 -1.65 18.81
C ALA A 286 6.46 -2.52 19.08
N SER A 287 6.29 -3.53 19.94
CA SER A 287 7.29 -4.55 20.20
C SER A 287 6.95 -5.83 19.47
N ARG A 288 7.97 -6.54 19.00
CA ARG A 288 7.87 -7.91 18.47
C ARG A 288 8.71 -8.84 19.32
N THR A 289 8.11 -9.91 19.82
CA THR A 289 8.78 -10.94 20.60
C THR A 289 8.65 -12.28 19.89
N ALA A 290 9.74 -13.02 19.73
CA ALA A 290 9.68 -14.38 19.20
C ALA A 290 8.98 -15.30 20.21
N SER A 291 8.17 -16.23 19.73
CA SER A 291 7.63 -17.33 20.53
C SER A 291 8.17 -18.65 19.99
N ILE A 292 7.99 -19.74 20.75
CA ILE A 292 8.41 -21.10 20.34
C ILE A 292 7.82 -21.50 18.98
N SER A 293 6.69 -20.90 18.60
CA SER A 293 5.86 -21.33 17.50
C SER A 293 5.52 -20.17 16.53
N GLY A 294 6.02 -18.95 16.77
CA GLY A 294 5.75 -17.80 15.92
C GLY A 294 6.28 -16.51 16.53
N PHE A 295 5.45 -15.46 16.54
CA PHE A 295 5.79 -14.19 17.17
C PHE A 295 4.61 -13.62 17.94
N LEU A 296 4.88 -12.57 18.71
CA LEU A 296 3.90 -11.76 19.38
C LEU A 296 4.21 -10.30 19.07
N VAL A 297 3.26 -9.62 18.44
CA VAL A 297 3.28 -8.16 18.32
C VAL A 297 2.49 -7.61 19.49
N ARG A 298 2.98 -6.53 20.11
CA ARG A 298 2.24 -5.72 21.09
C ARG A 298 2.40 -4.24 20.77
N GLY A 299 1.35 -3.47 21.02
CA GLY A 299 1.41 -2.01 20.95
C GLY A 299 1.39 -1.43 19.54
N LEU A 300 0.85 -2.18 18.57
CA LEU A 300 0.47 -1.59 17.28
C LEU A 300 -0.59 -0.50 17.51
N ARG A 301 -0.73 0.47 16.59
CA ARG A 301 -1.86 1.40 16.52
C ARG A 301 -2.52 1.25 15.16
N LEU A 302 -3.83 1.04 15.13
CA LEU A 302 -4.61 0.89 13.91
C LEU A 302 -5.56 2.08 13.73
N SER A 303 -5.56 2.74 12.58
CA SER A 303 -6.58 3.74 12.23
C SER A 303 -7.26 3.35 10.93
N ARG A 304 -8.58 3.53 10.81
CA ARG A 304 -9.34 3.10 9.64
C ARG A 304 -10.12 4.26 9.03
N LEU A 305 -9.56 4.86 7.99
CA LEU A 305 -10.11 6.01 7.32
C LEU A 305 -11.06 5.57 6.20
N HIS A 306 -12.11 6.33 5.96
CA HIS A 306 -13.06 6.12 4.86
C HIS A 306 -13.17 7.41 4.03
N GLU A 307 -13.94 7.37 2.95
CA GLU A 307 -14.15 8.51 2.05
C GLU A 307 -14.28 9.86 2.77
N GLY A 308 -13.48 10.84 2.31
CA GLY A 308 -13.46 12.20 2.83
C GLY A 308 -12.50 12.41 4.02
N ASP A 309 -12.19 11.36 4.78
CA ASP A 309 -11.25 11.45 5.89
C ASP A 309 -9.84 11.81 5.39
N ARG A 310 -9.10 12.51 6.26
CA ARG A 310 -7.74 12.97 6.00
C ARG A 310 -6.75 12.34 6.96
N LEU A 311 -5.54 12.11 6.47
CA LEU A 311 -4.40 11.62 7.21
C LEU A 311 -3.26 12.64 7.11
N SER A 312 -2.74 13.09 8.24
CA SER A 312 -1.44 13.77 8.27
C SER A 312 -0.33 12.73 8.20
N LEU A 313 0.60 12.88 7.26
CA LEU A 313 1.70 11.94 7.04
C LEU A 313 2.89 12.20 7.97
N THR A 314 2.91 13.34 8.66
CA THR A 314 3.97 13.71 9.61
C THR A 314 3.76 13.07 10.98
N ASP A 315 2.57 13.25 11.56
CA ASP A 315 2.23 12.76 12.90
C ASP A 315 1.34 11.51 12.89
N LEU A 316 0.82 11.11 11.72
CA LEU A 316 -0.12 10.01 11.53
C LEU A 316 -1.49 10.24 12.19
N GLU A 317 -1.86 11.50 12.39
CA GLU A 317 -3.16 11.86 12.93
C GLU A 317 -4.26 11.86 11.86
N VAL A 318 -5.42 11.34 12.26
CA VAL A 318 -6.60 11.22 11.40
C VAL A 318 -7.54 12.37 11.69
N SER A 319 -7.93 13.10 10.65
CA SER A 319 -8.96 14.13 10.69
C SER A 319 -10.18 13.62 9.94
N PRO A 320 -11.31 13.40 10.63
CA PRO A 320 -12.52 12.89 9.98
C PRO A 320 -13.09 13.94 9.01
N ASP A 321 -13.90 13.49 8.07
CA ASP A 321 -14.62 14.43 7.20
C ASP A 321 -15.66 15.28 7.98
N ALA A 322 -16.03 16.43 7.41
CA ALA A 322 -16.85 17.44 8.09
C ALA A 322 -18.26 16.95 8.47
N ASP A 323 -18.78 15.92 7.79
CA ASP A 323 -20.08 15.30 8.05
C ASP A 323 -20.04 14.28 9.19
N ARG A 324 -18.87 14.00 9.77
CA ARG A 324 -18.70 13.00 10.83
C ARG A 324 -18.69 13.64 12.21
N ARG A 325 -19.33 12.94 13.16
CA ARG A 325 -19.48 13.37 14.56
C ARG A 325 -18.80 12.37 15.50
N PRO A 326 -18.15 12.85 16.57
CA PRO A 326 -17.53 11.96 17.55
C PRO A 326 -18.58 11.07 18.24
N VAL A 327 -18.18 9.86 18.59
CA VAL A 327 -18.99 8.92 19.37
C VAL A 327 -18.49 8.91 20.82
N GLU A 328 -19.35 9.29 21.76
CA GLU A 328 -19.02 9.37 23.20
C GLU A 328 -19.17 8.03 23.93
N ASP A 329 -20.08 7.17 23.48
CA ASP A 329 -20.34 5.85 24.09
C ASP A 329 -19.38 4.79 23.55
N ARG A 330 -18.48 4.34 24.42
CA ARG A 330 -17.42 3.35 24.12
C ARG A 330 -17.92 1.91 24.01
N GLN A 331 -19.13 1.59 24.49
CA GLN A 331 -19.63 0.21 24.53
C GLN A 331 -20.24 -0.28 23.20
N ARG A 332 -20.40 0.59 22.20
CA ARG A 332 -21.19 0.31 20.98
C ARG A 332 -20.38 0.28 19.68
N VAL A 333 -19.07 0.03 19.77
CA VAL A 333 -18.14 0.46 18.73
C VAL A 333 -17.26 -0.69 18.23
N TYR A 334 -17.78 -1.90 18.00
CA TYR A 334 -16.93 -3.02 17.57
C TYR A 334 -17.45 -3.87 16.39
N GLY A 335 -18.70 -3.69 15.96
CA GLY A 335 -19.32 -4.45 14.85
C GLY A 335 -18.82 -4.15 13.42
N GLY A 336 -17.64 -3.56 13.25
CA GLY A 336 -17.11 -3.16 11.94
C GLY A 336 -15.59 -3.18 11.81
N ILE A 337 -14.87 -3.71 12.80
CA ILE A 337 -13.39 -3.71 12.79
C ILE A 337 -12.86 -4.79 11.84
N TRP A 338 -13.48 -5.97 11.82
CA TRP A 338 -13.07 -7.12 11.01
C TRP A 338 -14.05 -8.30 11.22
N PRO A 339 -14.33 -9.18 10.24
CA PRO A 339 -14.32 -9.01 8.78
C PRO A 339 -15.73 -8.75 8.21
N SER A 340 -15.81 -8.23 6.98
CA SER A 340 -17.04 -8.28 6.17
C SER A 340 -17.33 -9.73 5.74
N ALA A 341 -18.57 -10.07 5.39
CA ALA A 341 -18.90 -11.42 4.87
C ALA A 341 -17.99 -11.86 3.72
N ARG A 342 -17.61 -10.94 2.81
CA ARG A 342 -16.68 -11.23 1.70
C ARG A 342 -15.25 -11.52 2.16
N SER A 343 -14.80 -10.91 3.25
CA SER A 343 -13.48 -11.18 3.83
C SER A 343 -13.46 -12.58 4.48
N LEU A 344 -14.59 -13.02 5.04
CA LEU A 344 -14.79 -14.40 5.50
C LEU A 344 -14.81 -15.36 4.31
N ASP A 345 -15.55 -15.05 3.23
CA ASP A 345 -15.63 -15.86 2.02
C ASP A 345 -14.25 -16.03 1.33
N ALA A 346 -13.45 -14.96 1.25
CA ALA A 346 -12.10 -15.02 0.69
C ALA A 346 -11.21 -15.96 1.51
N LEU A 347 -11.29 -15.89 2.83
CA LEU A 347 -10.56 -16.76 3.76
C LEU A 347 -11.08 -18.22 3.74
N GLU A 348 -12.37 -18.45 3.49
CA GLU A 348 -13.01 -19.77 3.38
C GLU A 348 -12.75 -20.45 2.03
N SER A 349 -12.70 -19.67 0.93
CA SER A 349 -12.47 -20.16 -0.44
C SER A 349 -11.12 -20.88 -0.61
N GLU A 350 -10.18 -20.70 0.32
CA GLU A 350 -8.86 -21.34 0.34
C GLU A 350 -8.85 -22.78 0.95
N ARG A 351 -10.00 -23.49 1.01
CA ARG A 351 -10.16 -24.84 1.61
C ARG A 351 -9.79 -24.90 3.10
N ARG A 352 -10.20 -23.91 3.88
CA ARG A 352 -9.88 -23.81 5.32
C ARG A 352 -11.15 -23.62 6.13
N THR A 353 -11.21 -24.21 7.32
CA THR A 353 -12.27 -23.88 8.27
C THR A 353 -11.80 -22.69 9.12
N LEU A 354 -12.37 -21.52 8.87
CA LEU A 354 -12.14 -20.31 9.64
C LEU A 354 -13.19 -20.23 10.75
N GLN A 355 -12.78 -20.07 12.00
CA GLN A 355 -13.68 -19.72 13.09
C GLN A 355 -13.24 -18.37 13.65
N VAL A 356 -13.97 -17.32 13.29
CA VAL A 356 -13.84 -16.00 13.91
C VAL A 356 -14.78 -15.96 15.10
N SER A 357 -14.25 -15.75 16.30
CA SER A 357 -15.07 -15.46 17.47
C SER A 357 -14.74 -14.09 18.02
N GLU A 358 -15.75 -13.25 18.10
CA GLU A 358 -15.66 -11.96 18.77
C GLU A 358 -16.06 -12.14 20.24
N ARG A 359 -15.22 -11.65 21.16
CA ARG A 359 -15.50 -11.64 22.59
C ARG A 359 -15.27 -10.24 23.15
N TYR A 360 -16.19 -9.78 23.98
CA TYR A 360 -16.10 -8.49 24.64
C TYR A 360 -15.60 -8.69 26.07
N LEU A 361 -14.43 -8.15 26.38
CA LEU A 361 -13.79 -8.28 27.69
C LEU A 361 -13.48 -6.89 28.27
N GLY A 362 -14.27 -6.48 29.28
CA GLY A 362 -14.01 -5.25 30.03
C GLY A 362 -14.07 -3.95 29.22
N GLY A 363 -14.89 -3.90 28.16
CA GLY A 363 -14.98 -2.75 27.26
C GLY A 363 -14.01 -2.79 26.07
N ASN A 364 -13.27 -3.89 25.88
CA ASN A 364 -12.43 -4.16 24.72
C ASN A 364 -13.08 -5.21 23.82
N ALA A 365 -12.86 -5.12 22.50
CA ALA A 365 -13.13 -6.23 21.60
C ALA A 365 -11.91 -7.15 21.49
N VAL A 366 -12.14 -8.44 21.51
CA VAL A 366 -11.14 -9.45 21.21
C VAL A 366 -11.66 -10.20 20.00
N ILE A 367 -10.90 -10.22 18.90
CA ILE A 367 -11.27 -10.97 17.70
C ILE A 367 -10.30 -12.15 17.60
N ASP A 368 -10.77 -13.31 18.04
CA ASP A 368 -10.02 -14.55 17.87
C ASP A 368 -10.23 -15.06 16.45
N VAL A 369 -9.15 -15.27 15.69
CA VAL A 369 -9.21 -15.90 14.36
C VAL A 369 -8.55 -17.28 14.44
N ASP A 370 -9.36 -18.32 14.56
CA ASP A 370 -8.88 -19.71 14.52
C ASP A 370 -8.93 -20.22 13.07
N VAL A 371 -7.81 -20.70 12.54
CA VAL A 371 -7.72 -21.19 11.16
C VAL A 371 -7.31 -22.65 11.19
N ARG A 372 -8.19 -23.53 10.69
CA ARG A 372 -7.89 -24.96 10.56
C ARG A 372 -7.55 -25.28 9.11
N GLN A 373 -6.37 -25.85 8.91
CA GLN A 373 -5.91 -26.38 7.63
C GLN A 373 -5.68 -27.90 7.74
N ASP A 374 -6.00 -28.64 6.68
CA ASP A 374 -5.70 -30.08 6.63
C ASP A 374 -4.17 -30.28 6.76
N HIS A 375 -3.78 -31.15 7.69
CA HIS A 375 -2.43 -31.44 8.20
C HIS A 375 -1.89 -30.63 9.40
N GLY A 376 -2.72 -29.83 10.08
CA GLY A 376 -2.41 -29.28 11.42
C GLY A 376 -3.15 -27.98 11.74
N LYS A 377 -3.41 -27.68 13.02
CA LYS A 377 -4.03 -26.40 13.41
C LYS A 377 -2.98 -25.31 13.53
N ARG A 378 -3.12 -24.22 12.77
CA ARG A 378 -2.30 -23.00 12.90
C ARG A 378 -3.22 -21.87 13.29
N ASN A 379 -3.00 -21.28 14.46
CA ASN A 379 -3.94 -20.28 14.99
C ASN A 379 -3.28 -18.90 14.97
N ALA A 380 -4.07 -17.87 14.68
CA ALA A 380 -3.66 -16.47 14.67
C ALA A 380 -4.68 -15.63 15.45
N GLU A 381 -4.39 -15.32 16.71
CA GLU A 381 -5.29 -14.51 17.53
C GLU A 381 -5.06 -13.00 17.30
N PHE A 382 -6.12 -12.19 17.21
CA PHE A 382 -6.02 -10.72 17.09
C PHE A 382 -6.81 -10.03 18.20
N THR A 383 -6.15 -9.68 19.31
CA THR A 383 -6.82 -8.94 20.38
C THR A 383 -6.87 -7.45 20.07
N PHE A 384 -8.03 -6.81 20.22
CA PHE A 384 -8.25 -5.40 19.85
C PHE A 384 -8.64 -4.53 21.05
N VAL A 385 -7.63 -4.06 21.77
CA VAL A 385 -7.84 -3.25 22.99
C VAL A 385 -8.11 -1.79 22.65
N GLY A 386 -9.29 -1.28 23.03
CA GLY A 386 -9.61 0.14 22.98
C GLY A 386 -8.91 0.87 24.13
N ARG A 387 -8.24 1.99 23.85
CA ARG A 387 -7.52 2.77 24.88
C ARG A 387 -8.22 4.11 25.14
N PRO A 388 -7.97 4.80 26.27
CA PRO A 388 -8.57 6.11 26.54
C PRO A 388 -8.31 7.17 25.45
N GLU A 389 -7.20 7.05 24.73
CA GLU A 389 -6.84 7.88 23.58
C GLU A 389 -7.56 7.51 22.28
N SER A 390 -8.23 6.36 22.21
CA SER A 390 -9.01 5.97 21.04
C SER A 390 -10.11 7.00 20.77
N ARG A 391 -10.36 7.25 19.48
CA ARG A 391 -11.34 8.20 18.98
C ARG A 391 -12.15 7.53 17.90
N TYR A 392 -13.46 7.77 17.93
CA TYR A 392 -14.43 7.16 17.04
C TYR A 392 -15.34 8.25 16.50
N TRP A 393 -15.65 8.16 15.21
CA TRP A 393 -16.58 9.06 14.54
C TRP A 393 -17.65 8.26 13.79
N ARG A 394 -18.79 8.88 13.51
CA ARG A 394 -19.87 8.33 12.67
C ARG A 394 -20.38 9.40 11.73
N ARG A 395 -20.86 9.04 10.55
CA ARG A 395 -21.52 9.98 9.65
C ARG A 395 -22.85 10.45 10.26
N ALA A 396 -23.17 11.73 10.11
CA ALA A 396 -24.43 12.28 10.59
C ALA A 396 -25.61 11.66 9.81
N GLY A 397 -26.60 11.11 10.53
CA GLY A 397 -27.80 10.48 9.93
C GLY A 397 -27.84 8.95 10.01
N ASP A 398 -26.73 8.30 10.32
CA ASP A 398 -26.71 6.86 10.60
C ASP A 398 -27.18 6.58 12.03
N GLU A 399 -28.52 6.50 12.23
CA GLU A 399 -29.12 5.97 13.46
C GLU A 399 -29.27 4.45 13.35
N GLY A 400 -28.33 3.68 13.92
CA GLY A 400 -28.41 2.22 13.97
C GLY A 400 -27.07 1.52 14.27
N TRP A 401 -27.11 0.19 14.39
CA TRP A 401 -25.94 -0.72 14.57
C TRP A 401 -24.89 -0.62 13.45
N ALA A 402 -25.22 0.02 12.33
CA ALA A 402 -24.41 0.16 11.13
C ALA A 402 -23.44 1.36 11.15
N GLY A 403 -23.28 2.03 12.30
CA GLY A 403 -22.31 3.11 12.46
C GLY A 403 -20.89 2.60 12.22
N THR A 404 -20.35 2.85 11.02
CA THR A 404 -19.02 2.40 10.62
C THR A 404 -18.00 2.97 11.59
N LEU A 405 -17.20 2.11 12.22
CA LEU A 405 -16.05 2.56 12.98
C LEU A 405 -15.03 3.22 12.07
N THR A 406 -14.63 4.44 12.41
CA THR A 406 -13.85 5.35 11.54
C THR A 406 -12.43 5.65 12.05
N SER A 407 -12.04 5.13 13.21
CA SER A 407 -10.63 5.02 13.63
C SER A 407 -10.57 4.24 14.92
N ILE A 408 -9.45 3.56 15.14
CA ILE A 408 -9.51 2.37 15.97
C ILE A 408 -8.31 2.19 16.91
N SER A 409 -7.28 3.03 17.05
CA SER A 409 -6.00 2.71 17.75
C SER A 409 -5.93 1.42 18.62
N LEU A 410 -5.69 0.26 17.99
CA LEU A 410 -5.65 -1.04 18.69
C LEU A 410 -4.24 -1.49 18.95
N THR A 411 -3.94 -1.76 20.22
CA THR A 411 -2.84 -2.65 20.56
C THR A 411 -3.24 -4.08 20.22
N ILE A 412 -2.69 -4.59 19.12
CA ILE A 412 -2.79 -6.01 18.77
C ILE A 412 -1.80 -6.78 19.63
N ASP A 413 -2.30 -7.69 20.46
CA ASP A 413 -1.54 -8.82 21.00
C ASP A 413 -1.86 -10.02 20.12
N GLY A 414 -0.93 -10.35 19.22
CA GLY A 414 -1.09 -11.46 18.28
C GLY A 414 -0.40 -12.72 18.76
N HIS A 415 -1.13 -13.79 19.06
CA HIS A 415 -0.51 -15.10 19.36
C HIS A 415 -0.51 -15.98 18.12
N PHE A 416 0.68 -16.22 17.56
CA PHE A 416 0.88 -17.16 16.45
C PHE A 416 1.43 -18.47 16.99
N SER A 417 0.64 -19.54 16.91
CA SER A 417 1.09 -20.89 17.30
C SER A 417 0.58 -21.96 16.34
N PRO A 418 1.45 -22.71 15.64
CA PRO A 418 1.16 -24.08 15.21
C PRO A 418 0.89 -24.92 16.46
N SER A 419 -0.39 -25.20 16.70
CA SER A 419 -0.81 -26.21 17.66
C SER A 419 -0.99 -27.50 16.89
N THR A 420 -0.03 -28.40 16.98
CA THR A 420 -0.28 -29.83 16.75
C THR A 420 -0.81 -30.42 18.06
N SER A 421 -2.00 -30.02 18.50
CA SER A 421 -2.70 -30.76 19.54
C SER A 421 -4.16 -30.93 19.14
N PRO A 422 -4.67 -32.17 19.02
CA PRO A 422 -6.10 -32.37 19.03
C PRO A 422 -6.58 -31.91 20.41
N ARG A 423 -7.36 -30.81 20.47
CA ARG A 423 -8.12 -30.56 21.69
C ARG A 423 -9.15 -31.70 21.81
N PRO A 424 -9.36 -32.22 23.03
CA PRO A 424 -10.21 -33.39 23.30
C PRO A 424 -11.65 -33.20 22.83
#